data_AF-A0A502FU89-F1
#
_entry.id   AF-A0A502FU89-F1
#
_cell.length_a   1.000
_cell.length_b   1.000
_cell.length_c   1.000
_cell.angle_alpha   90.00
_cell.angle_beta   90.00
_cell.angle_gamma   90.00
#
_symmetry.space_group_name_H-M   'P 1'
#
loop_
_entity.id
_entity.type
_entity.pdbx_description
1 polymer ?
#
loop_
_entity_poly.entity_id
_entity_poly.type
_entity_poly.pdbx_seq_one_letter_code
_entity_poly.pdbx_strand_id
1 'polypeptide(L)'
;MNPPQLPRWLGLAGLLPQLAAAAVVLSGDPALRFAALSLGYAYAALILSFLGGLWWGIAASKERPPEWLWVAAIVPSLIALASAVPWAVGEPWPGPSLVLLGGALIAALGVDWLLAKRGLVPIWWMRLRIPLSLGLGLLTLLIGAL
;
A
#
# COMPACT_ATOMS: atom_id res chain seq x y z
N MET A 1 14.33 16.56 -9.22
CA MET A 1 15.10 16.49 -7.95
C MET A 1 14.98 15.10 -7.34
N ASN A 2 16.00 14.62 -6.62
CA ASN A 2 15.94 13.34 -5.89
C ASN A 2 15.18 13.54 -4.56
N PRO A 3 14.46 12.53 -4.04
CA PRO A 3 13.90 12.60 -2.70
C PRO A 3 15.03 12.71 -1.65
N PRO A 4 14.77 13.34 -0.48
CA PRO A 4 15.73 13.37 0.60
C PRO A 4 16.15 11.96 1.03
N GLN A 5 17.40 11.79 1.47
CA GLN A 5 18.00 10.47 1.69
C GLN A 5 17.24 9.64 2.72
N LEU A 6 16.88 10.24 3.87
CA LEU A 6 16.20 9.52 4.95
C LEU A 6 14.81 8.98 4.55
N PRO A 7 13.86 9.81 4.02
CA PRO A 7 12.60 9.31 3.48
C PRO A 7 12.76 8.24 2.39
N ARG A 8 13.80 8.35 1.55
CA ARG A 8 14.09 7.36 0.52
C ARG A 8 14.46 6.01 1.13
N TRP A 9 15.38 5.99 2.09
CA TRP A 9 15.83 4.75 2.72
C TRP A 9 14.76 4.13 3.60
N LEU A 10 14.05 4.93 4.41
CA LEU A 10 12.94 4.43 5.22
C LEU A 10 11.81 3.90 4.35
N GLY A 11 11.48 4.57 3.25
CA GLY A 11 10.51 4.09 2.28
C GLY A 11 10.90 2.72 1.70
N LEU A 12 12.15 2.58 1.24
CA LEU A 12 12.66 1.32 0.70
C LEU A 12 12.72 0.20 1.75
N ALA A 13 13.10 0.52 2.99
CA ALA A 13 13.07 -0.43 4.09
C ALA A 13 11.65 -0.92 4.39
N GLY A 14 10.63 -0.09 4.11
CA GLY A 14 9.23 -0.51 4.15
C GLY A 14 8.87 -1.64 3.17
N LEU A 15 9.72 -2.02 2.22
CA LEU A 15 9.48 -3.18 1.36
C LEU A 15 9.90 -4.50 2.03
N LEU A 16 10.72 -4.45 3.08
CA LEU A 16 11.31 -5.63 3.73
C LEU A 16 10.25 -6.61 4.28
N PRO A 17 9.16 -6.17 4.95
CA PRO A 17 8.17 -7.12 5.46
C PRO A 17 7.49 -7.93 4.34
N GLN A 18 7.18 -7.28 3.20
CA GLN A 18 6.56 -7.96 2.06
C GLN A 18 7.55 -8.90 1.35
N LEU A 19 8.81 -8.50 1.24
CA LEU A 19 9.88 -9.36 0.72
C LEU A 19 10.06 -10.62 1.58
N ALA A 20 10.05 -10.47 2.91
CA ALA A 20 10.14 -11.59 3.83
C ALA A 20 8.94 -12.54 3.69
N ALA A 21 7.71 -11.99 3.63
CA ALA A 21 6.51 -12.79 3.41
C ALA A 21 6.57 -13.56 2.08
N ALA A 22 6.98 -12.91 0.99
CA ALA A 22 7.14 -13.56 -0.32
C ALA A 22 8.19 -14.68 -0.29
N ALA A 23 9.34 -14.45 0.35
CA ALA A 23 10.40 -15.46 0.47
C ALA A 23 9.92 -16.71 1.21
N VAL A 24 9.15 -16.55 2.29
CA VAL A 24 8.59 -17.68 3.06
C VAL A 24 7.50 -18.40 2.28
N VAL A 25 6.65 -17.70 1.53
CA VAL A 25 5.64 -18.37 0.68
C VAL A 25 6.32 -19.17 -0.43
N LEU A 26 7.38 -18.63 -1.03
CA LEU A 26 8.17 -19.29 -2.07
C LEU A 26 9.01 -20.46 -1.57
N SER A 27 9.39 -20.50 -0.29
CA SER A 27 10.13 -21.64 0.26
C SER A 27 9.29 -22.91 0.32
N GLY A 28 7.96 -22.78 0.25
CA GLY A 28 7.03 -23.89 0.31
C GLY A 28 6.87 -24.51 1.71
N ASP A 29 7.41 -23.88 2.76
CA ASP A 29 7.29 -24.37 4.14
C ASP A 29 5.82 -24.29 4.63
N PRO A 30 5.13 -25.44 4.79
CA PRO A 30 3.71 -25.43 5.18
C PRO A 30 3.48 -24.88 6.58
N ALA A 31 4.46 -25.00 7.49
CA ALA A 31 4.34 -24.55 8.87
C ALA A 31 4.34 -23.02 8.96
N LEU A 32 5.06 -22.35 8.05
CA LEU A 32 5.17 -20.89 8.04
C LEU A 32 4.23 -20.21 7.05
N ARG A 33 3.66 -20.95 6.10
CA ARG A 33 2.84 -20.40 5.01
C ARG A 33 1.68 -19.54 5.50
N PHE A 34 0.93 -20.00 6.52
CA PHE A 34 -0.19 -19.22 7.06
C PHE A 34 0.28 -17.89 7.66
N ALA A 35 1.37 -17.89 8.44
CA ALA A 35 1.91 -16.69 9.04
C ALA A 35 2.40 -15.70 7.97
N ALA A 36 3.09 -16.18 6.94
CA ALA A 36 3.59 -15.36 5.85
C ALA A 36 2.45 -14.72 5.04
N LEU A 37 1.42 -15.50 4.69
CA LEU A 37 0.23 -15.00 4.01
C LEU A 37 -0.51 -13.96 4.87
N SER A 38 -0.67 -14.24 6.16
CA SER A 38 -1.40 -13.36 7.08
C SER A 38 -0.68 -12.04 7.32
N LEU A 39 0.63 -12.08 7.57
CA LEU A 39 1.43 -10.88 7.77
C LEU A 39 1.62 -10.10 6.46
N GLY A 40 1.77 -10.78 5.33
CA GLY A 40 1.83 -10.15 4.01
C GLY A 40 0.53 -9.44 3.64
N TYR A 41 -0.63 -9.99 4.03
CA TYR A 41 -1.91 -9.32 3.93
C TYR A 41 -2.00 -8.12 4.87
N ALA A 42 -1.74 -8.33 6.17
CA ALA A 42 -1.91 -7.30 7.18
C ALA A 42 -1.02 -6.08 6.90
N TYR A 43 0.21 -6.32 6.47
CA TYR A 43 1.14 -5.26 6.12
C TYR A 43 0.69 -4.45 4.89
N ALA A 44 0.23 -5.12 3.82
CA ALA A 44 -0.29 -4.43 2.65
C ALA A 44 -1.54 -3.57 2.98
N ALA A 45 -2.47 -4.10 3.78
CA ALA A 45 -3.65 -3.38 4.27
C ALA A 45 -3.28 -2.17 5.14
N LEU A 46 -2.30 -2.32 6.03
CA LEU A 46 -1.78 -1.25 6.88
C LEU A 46 -1.15 -0.14 6.04
N ILE A 47 -0.28 -0.48 5.09
CA ILE A 47 0.37 0.52 4.24
C ILE A 47 -0.66 1.24 3.38
N LEU A 48 -1.60 0.52 2.77
CA LEU A 48 -2.67 1.14 1.99
C LEU A 48 -3.46 2.15 2.85
N SER A 49 -3.84 1.78 4.07
CA SER A 49 -4.52 2.68 5.02
C SER A 49 -3.65 3.88 5.41
N PHE A 50 -2.35 3.67 5.60
CA PHE A 50 -1.38 4.74 5.85
C PHE A 50 -1.33 5.74 4.69
N LEU A 51 -1.47 5.31 3.43
CA LEU A 51 -1.56 6.24 2.28
C LEU A 51 -2.79 7.14 2.36
N GLY A 52 -3.92 6.59 2.79
CA GLY A 52 -5.11 7.38 3.08
C GLY A 52 -4.84 8.46 4.12
N GLY A 53 -4.24 8.08 5.25
CA GLY A 53 -3.83 9.02 6.31
C GLY A 53 -2.83 10.08 5.82
N LEU A 54 -1.89 9.69 4.96
CA LEU A 54 -0.93 10.60 4.32
C LEU A 54 -1.63 11.66 3.48
N TRP A 55 -2.60 11.26 2.65
CA TRP A 55 -3.39 12.18 1.84
C TRP A 55 -4.28 13.09 2.69
N TRP A 56 -4.86 12.56 3.77
CA TRP A 56 -5.62 13.35 4.75
C TRP A 56 -4.74 14.42 5.41
N GLY A 57 -3.52 14.06 5.81
CA GLY A 57 -2.53 15.01 6.35
C GLY A 57 -2.10 16.07 5.34
N ILE A 58 -1.92 15.69 4.07
CA ILE A 58 -1.63 16.65 2.99
C ILE A 58 -2.81 17.63 2.85
N ALA A 59 -4.05 17.15 2.83
CA ALA A 59 -5.24 18.01 2.76
C ALA A 59 -5.30 18.99 3.94
N ALA A 60 -5.11 18.49 5.17
CA ALA A 60 -5.12 19.31 6.38
C ALA A 60 -4.01 20.39 6.40
N SER A 61 -2.91 20.18 5.68
CA SER A 61 -1.80 21.14 5.59
C SER A 61 -2.04 22.32 4.65
N LYS A 62 -3.16 22.36 3.92
CA LYS A 62 -3.47 23.41 2.93
C LYS A 62 -4.57 24.33 3.46
N GLU A 63 -4.49 25.61 3.14
CA GLU A 63 -5.56 26.58 3.48
C GLU A 63 -6.87 26.26 2.75
N ARG A 64 -6.78 25.77 1.51
CA ARG A 64 -7.93 25.42 0.66
C ARG A 64 -7.69 24.09 -0.04
N PRO A 65 -7.77 22.95 0.67
CA PRO A 65 -7.59 21.65 0.07
C PRO A 65 -8.76 21.34 -0.88
N PRO A 66 -8.51 20.65 -2.00
CA PRO A 66 -9.59 20.26 -2.88
C PRO A 66 -10.42 19.13 -2.24
N GLU A 67 -11.75 19.26 -2.28
CA GLU A 67 -12.67 18.37 -1.54
C GLU A 67 -12.52 16.89 -1.87
N TRP A 68 -12.25 16.57 -3.14
CA TRP A 68 -12.04 15.19 -3.59
C TRP A 68 -10.91 14.47 -2.83
N LEU A 69 -9.94 15.21 -2.28
CA LEU A 69 -8.81 14.61 -1.58
C LEU A 69 -9.24 13.99 -0.25
N TRP A 70 -10.23 14.56 0.45
CA TRP A 70 -10.80 13.95 1.65
C TRP A 70 -11.49 12.63 1.34
N VAL A 71 -12.25 12.59 0.25
CA VAL A 71 -12.89 11.37 -0.22
C VAL A 71 -11.85 10.33 -0.63
N ALA A 72 -10.85 10.74 -1.43
CA ALA A 72 -9.76 9.85 -1.82
C ALA A 72 -8.98 9.32 -0.61
N ALA A 73 -8.82 10.11 0.45
CA ALA A 73 -8.06 9.74 1.64
C ALA A 73 -8.76 8.69 2.53
N ILE A 74 -10.09 8.56 2.48
CA ILE A 74 -10.79 7.51 3.26
C ILE A 74 -10.91 6.18 2.50
N VAL A 75 -10.90 6.22 1.16
CA VAL A 75 -11.04 5.02 0.32
C VAL A 75 -10.02 3.91 0.66
N PRO A 76 -8.72 4.19 0.90
CA PRO A 76 -7.74 3.15 1.20
C PRO A 76 -8.06 2.31 2.44
N SER A 77 -8.50 2.93 3.54
CA SER A 77 -8.86 2.20 4.76
C SER A 77 -10.16 1.42 4.60
N LEU A 78 -11.11 1.94 3.81
CA LEU A 78 -12.34 1.20 3.47
C LEU A 78 -12.05 -0.01 2.58
N ILE A 79 -11.13 0.10 1.61
CA ILE A 79 -10.68 -1.05 0.81
C ILE A 79 -9.98 -2.08 1.69
N ALA A 80 -9.10 -1.64 2.60
CA ALA A 80 -8.41 -2.52 3.53
C ALA A 80 -9.38 -3.24 4.49
N LEU A 81 -10.43 -2.56 4.94
CA LEU A 81 -11.48 -3.17 5.76
C LEU A 81 -12.32 -4.15 4.94
N ALA A 82 -12.75 -3.77 3.74
CA ALA A 82 -13.54 -4.62 2.85
C ALA A 82 -12.79 -5.89 2.46
N SER A 83 -11.47 -5.81 2.22
CA SER A 83 -10.63 -6.96 1.89
C SER A 83 -10.46 -7.94 3.08
N ALA A 84 -10.78 -7.51 4.31
CA ALA A 84 -10.76 -8.36 5.50
C ALA A 84 -12.05 -9.14 5.71
N VAL A 85 -13.15 -8.75 5.06
CA VAL A 85 -14.47 -9.38 5.24
C VAL A 85 -14.42 -10.89 4.99
N PRO A 86 -13.78 -11.43 3.93
CA PRO A 86 -13.70 -12.87 3.72
C PRO A 86 -13.12 -13.63 4.92
N TRP A 87 -12.07 -13.09 5.54
CA TRP A 87 -11.49 -13.67 6.75
C TRP A 87 -12.48 -13.64 7.93
N ALA A 88 -13.19 -12.53 8.12
CA ALA A 88 -14.13 -12.36 9.22
C ALA A 88 -15.36 -13.30 9.15
N VAL A 89 -15.75 -13.73 7.95
CA VAL A 89 -16.90 -14.61 7.75
C VAL A 89 -16.53 -16.06 7.40
N GLY A 90 -15.24 -16.40 7.41
CA GLY A 90 -14.76 -17.78 7.14
C GLY A 90 -14.71 -18.16 5.66
N GLU A 91 -14.73 -17.18 4.76
CA GLU A 91 -14.55 -17.37 3.31
C GLU A 91 -13.07 -17.49 2.92
N PRO A 92 -12.74 -17.95 1.69
CA PRO A 92 -11.37 -18.08 1.23
C PRO A 92 -10.54 -16.79 1.34
N TRP A 93 -9.41 -16.89 2.05
CA TRP A 93 -8.50 -15.78 2.36
C TRP A 93 -7.05 -16.30 2.50
N PRO A 94 -5.99 -15.51 2.20
CA PRO A 94 -6.00 -14.12 1.74
C PRO A 94 -5.84 -13.90 0.24
N GLY A 95 -5.78 -14.93 -0.60
CA GLY A 95 -5.42 -14.80 -2.03
C GLY A 95 -6.15 -13.67 -2.77
N PRO A 96 -7.50 -13.70 -2.89
CA PRO A 96 -8.25 -12.62 -3.56
C PRO A 96 -8.08 -11.25 -2.90
N SER A 97 -7.99 -11.21 -1.57
CA SER A 97 -7.77 -9.99 -0.80
C SER A 97 -6.39 -9.37 -1.06
N LEU A 98 -5.34 -10.18 -1.22
CA LEU A 98 -4.01 -9.75 -1.63
C LEU A 98 -3.99 -9.19 -3.05
N VAL A 99 -4.73 -9.81 -3.98
CA VAL A 99 -4.87 -9.27 -5.34
C VAL A 99 -5.51 -7.88 -5.32
N LEU A 100 -6.59 -7.71 -4.55
CA LEU A 100 -7.26 -6.42 -4.37
C LEU A 100 -6.32 -5.37 -3.76
N LEU A 101 -5.61 -5.72 -2.68
CA LEU A 101 -4.70 -4.81 -1.99
C LEU A 101 -3.51 -4.42 -2.87
N GLY A 102 -2.91 -5.39 -3.58
CA GLY A 102 -1.79 -5.13 -4.50
C GLY A 102 -2.18 -4.21 -5.64
N GLY A 103 -3.36 -4.45 -6.24
CA GLY A 103 -3.94 -3.56 -7.24
C GLY A 103 -4.22 -2.15 -6.70
N ALA A 104 -4.81 -2.05 -5.51
CA ALA A 104 -5.12 -0.77 -4.87
C ALA A 104 -3.85 0.04 -4.52
N LEU A 105 -2.78 -0.62 -4.06
CA LEU A 105 -1.49 0.01 -3.80
C LEU A 105 -0.88 0.62 -5.07
N ILE A 106 -0.97 -0.07 -6.21
CA ILE A 106 -0.51 0.46 -7.49
C ILE A 106 -1.42 1.60 -7.96
N ALA A 107 -2.73 1.43 -7.86
CA ALA A 107 -3.72 2.44 -8.24
C ALA A 107 -3.60 3.74 -7.43
N ALA A 108 -3.11 3.66 -6.19
CA ALA A 108 -2.82 4.83 -5.35
C ALA A 108 -1.85 5.82 -6.01
N LEU A 109 -1.00 5.37 -6.95
CA LEU A 109 -0.15 6.25 -7.76
C LEU A 109 -0.94 7.27 -8.59
N GLY A 110 -2.20 6.97 -8.94
CA GLY A 110 -3.08 7.91 -9.64
C GLY A 110 -3.41 9.14 -8.77
N VAL A 111 -3.67 8.92 -7.47
CA VAL A 111 -3.88 10.01 -6.51
C VAL A 111 -2.58 10.77 -6.28
N ASP A 112 -1.45 10.07 -6.09
CA ASP A 112 -0.14 10.68 -5.93
C ASP A 112 0.26 11.54 -7.15
N TRP A 113 -0.08 11.10 -8.36
CA TRP A 113 0.14 11.86 -9.59
C TRP A 113 -0.73 13.11 -9.63
N LEU A 114 -2.00 13.03 -9.24
CA LEU A 114 -2.89 14.18 -9.20
C LEU A 114 -2.44 15.21 -8.17
N LEU A 115 -1.95 14.76 -7.01
CA LEU A 115 -1.32 15.61 -6.00
C LEU A 115 -0.10 16.34 -6.56
N ALA A 116 0.78 15.63 -7.26
CA ALA A 116 1.97 16.20 -7.88
C ALA A 116 1.62 17.20 -8.99
N LYS A 117 0.66 16.85 -9.86
CA LYS A 117 0.18 17.72 -10.95
C LYS A 117 -0.43 19.02 -10.43
N ARG A 118 -1.09 18.99 -9.27
CA ARG A 118 -1.69 20.17 -8.62
C ARG A 118 -0.74 20.92 -7.70
N GLY A 119 0.55 20.55 -7.65
CA GLY A 119 1.55 21.22 -6.81
C GLY A 119 1.28 21.09 -5.31
N LEU A 120 0.53 20.06 -4.88
CA LEU A 120 0.18 19.85 -3.47
C LEU A 120 1.30 19.18 -2.68
N VAL A 121 2.24 18.55 -3.38
CA VAL A 121 3.37 17.78 -2.84
C VAL A 121 4.69 18.23 -3.48
N PRO A 122 5.84 17.94 -2.85
CA PRO A 122 7.15 18.30 -3.41
C PRO A 122 7.42 17.66 -4.78
N ILE A 123 8.25 18.33 -5.60
CA ILE A 123 8.55 17.88 -6.98
C ILE A 123 9.25 16.52 -7.08
N TRP A 124 9.78 15.99 -5.98
CA TRP A 124 10.40 14.67 -5.91
C TRP A 124 9.41 13.56 -5.53
N TRP A 125 8.15 13.88 -5.19
CA TRP A 125 7.14 12.98 -4.65
C TRP A 125 7.01 11.69 -5.46
N MET A 126 6.73 11.81 -6.77
CA MET A 126 6.51 10.65 -7.62
C MET A 126 7.76 9.76 -7.75
N ARG A 127 8.97 10.34 -7.70
CA ARG A 127 10.22 9.56 -7.75
C ARG A 127 10.40 8.69 -6.50
N LEU A 128 9.78 9.07 -5.38
CA LEU A 128 9.69 8.24 -4.19
C LEU A 128 8.53 7.25 -4.29
N ARG A 129 7.33 7.72 -4.65
CA ARG A 129 6.10 6.90 -4.59
C ARG A 129 6.09 5.76 -5.60
N ILE A 130 6.59 5.96 -6.83
CA ILE A 130 6.59 4.94 -7.89
C ILE A 130 7.29 3.65 -7.44
N PRO A 131 8.57 3.63 -7.05
CA PRO A 131 9.24 2.38 -6.69
C PRO A 131 8.61 1.73 -5.46
N LEU A 132 8.09 2.51 -4.51
CA LEU A 132 7.47 1.96 -3.30
C LEU A 132 6.11 1.31 -3.58
N SER A 133 5.27 1.98 -4.36
CA SER A 133 3.91 1.50 -4.66
C SER A 133 3.95 0.32 -5.64
N LEU A 134 4.83 0.38 -6.65
CA LEU A 134 5.06 -0.75 -7.53
C LEU A 134 5.73 -1.91 -6.80
N GLY A 135 6.78 -1.66 -6.01
CA GLY A 135 7.49 -2.71 -5.27
C GLY A 135 6.56 -3.43 -4.31
N LEU A 136 5.87 -2.69 -3.43
CA LEU A 136 4.95 -3.29 -2.48
C LEU A 136 3.77 -3.95 -3.17
N GLY A 137 3.11 -3.26 -4.11
CA GLY A 137 1.95 -3.77 -4.81
C GLY A 137 2.24 -5.05 -5.60
N LEU A 138 3.35 -5.09 -6.36
CA LEU A 138 3.75 -6.29 -7.12
C LEU A 138 4.12 -7.45 -6.19
N LEU A 139 4.79 -7.20 -5.07
CA LEU A 139 5.07 -8.23 -4.07
C LEU A 139 3.77 -8.76 -3.45
N THR A 140 2.80 -7.90 -3.14
CA THR A 140 1.49 -8.31 -2.66
C THR A 140 0.73 -9.16 -3.69
N LEU A 141 0.77 -8.76 -4.97
CA LEU A 141 0.16 -9.55 -6.06
C LEU A 141 0.84 -10.91 -6.21
N LEU A 142 2.17 -10.96 -6.15
CA LEU A 142 2.93 -12.22 -6.21
C LEU A 142 2.50 -13.16 -5.08
N ILE A 143 2.45 -12.67 -3.84
CA ILE A 143 2.02 -13.49 -2.69
C ILE A 143 0.59 -13.98 -2.86
N GLY A 144 -0.32 -13.15 -3.41
CA GLY A 144 -1.70 -13.54 -3.65
C GLY A 144 -1.89 -14.58 -4.76
N ALA A 145 -0.91 -14.72 -5.66
CA ALA A 145 -0.92 -15.67 -6.76
C ALA A 145 -0.24 -17.02 -6.43
N LEU A 146 0.51 -17.10 -5.33
CA LEU A 146 1.24 -18.28 -4.86
C LEU A 146 0.48 -19.09 -3.81
#